data_AF-F0IC00-F1
#
_entry.id   AF-F0IC00-F1
#
_cell.length_a   1.000
_cell.length_b   1.000
_cell.length_c   1.000
_cell.angle_alpha   90.00
_cell.angle_beta   90.00
_cell.angle_gamma   90.00
#
_symmetry.space_group_name_H-M   'P 1'
#
loop_
_entity.id
_entity.type
_entity.pdbx_description
1 polymer ?
#
loop_
_entity_poly.entity_id
_entity_poly.type
_entity_poly.pdbx_seq_one_letter_code
_entity_poly.pdbx_strand_id
1 'polypeptide(L)'
;MRRKFLLYFNIWCLLSVILAPIIIVTFFYNQDFYQKSIIEFVCGSIFVSAYLLFPSLFIYQLFTRIRNREKTRNFTISLITFFVILLSILFYIGLYWIIDEAVTNVYRNDT
;
A
#
# COMPACT_ATOMS: atom_id res chain seq x y z
N MET A 1 24.18 11.33 -0.73
CA MET A 1 23.53 10.06 -0.30
C MET A 1 21.99 10.13 -0.24
N ARG A 2 21.38 11.21 0.28
CA ARG A 2 19.92 11.37 0.49
C ARG A 2 19.01 11.08 -0.73
N ARG A 3 19.42 11.46 -1.96
CA ARG A 3 18.64 11.25 -3.19
C ARG A 3 18.55 9.78 -3.64
N LYS A 4 19.60 8.97 -3.44
CA LYS A 4 19.60 7.54 -3.81
C LYS A 4 18.76 6.73 -2.83
N PHE A 5 18.86 7.02 -1.53
CA PHE A 5 18.03 6.41 -0.49
C PHE A 5 16.53 6.59 -0.75
N LEU A 6 16.10 7.81 -1.09
CA LEU A 6 14.70 8.11 -1.41
C LEU A 6 14.17 7.31 -2.62
N LEU A 7 15.01 7.06 -3.63
CA LEU A 7 14.63 6.21 -4.77
C LEU A 7 14.42 4.77 -4.35
N TYR A 8 15.36 4.18 -3.62
CA TYR A 8 15.24 2.80 -3.13
C TYR A 8 14.02 2.65 -2.20
N PHE A 9 13.77 3.63 -1.35
CA PHE A 9 12.60 3.63 -0.48
C PHE A 9 11.27 3.71 -1.25
N ASN A 10 11.18 4.55 -2.28
CA ASN A 10 10.00 4.61 -3.14
C ASN A 10 9.77 3.29 -3.89
N ILE A 11 10.83 2.69 -4.44
CA ILE A 11 10.75 1.41 -5.13
C ILE A 11 10.30 0.31 -4.17
N TRP A 12 10.83 0.29 -2.95
CA TRP A 12 10.42 -0.63 -1.89
C TRP A 12 8.94 -0.49 -1.54
N CYS A 13 8.45 0.74 -1.36
CA CYS A 13 7.03 0.99 -1.10
C CYS A 13 6.15 0.54 -2.27
N LEU A 14 6.57 0.82 -3.51
CA LEU A 14 5.84 0.42 -4.72
C LEU A 14 5.76 -1.11 -4.81
N LEU A 15 6.87 -1.81 -4.57
CA LEU A 15 6.93 -3.26 -4.55
C LEU A 15 6.03 -3.83 -3.44
N SER A 16 6.04 -3.22 -2.25
CA SER A 16 5.24 -3.64 -1.10
C SER A 16 3.74 -3.52 -1.38
N VAL A 17 3.31 -2.44 -2.03
CA VAL A 17 1.90 -2.21 -2.39
C VAL A 17 1.42 -3.19 -3.46
N ILE A 18 2.28 -3.56 -4.42
CA ILE A 18 1.95 -4.55 -5.46
C ILE A 18 1.93 -5.98 -4.89
N LEU A 19 2.85 -6.30 -3.97
CA LEU A 19 2.93 -7.63 -3.35
C LEU A 19 1.81 -7.87 -2.34
N ALA A 20 1.32 -6.83 -1.65
CA ALA A 20 0.25 -6.96 -0.66
C ALA A 20 -1.00 -7.72 -1.16
N PRO A 21 -1.63 -7.38 -2.29
CA PRO A 21 -2.79 -8.12 -2.78
C PRO A 21 -2.44 -9.56 -3.18
N ILE A 22 -1.23 -9.81 -3.70
CA ILE A 22 -0.78 -11.17 -4.05
C ILE A 22 -0.68 -12.04 -2.78
N ILE A 23 -0.13 -11.49 -1.70
CA ILE A 23 -0.03 -12.18 -0.40
C ILE A 23 -1.42 -12.49 0.15
N ILE A 24 -2.35 -11.52 0.08
CA ILE A 24 -3.73 -11.71 0.57
C ILE A 24 -4.48 -12.78 -0.24
N VAL A 25 -4.42 -12.72 -1.57
CA VAL A 25 -5.07 -13.72 -2.44
C VAL A 25 -4.48 -15.11 -2.21
N THR A 26 -3.16 -15.21 -2.12
CA THR A 26 -2.46 -16.47 -1.86
C THR A 26 -2.84 -17.04 -0.50
N PHE A 27 -3.01 -16.20 0.52
CA PHE A 27 -3.47 -16.61 1.85
C PHE A 27 -4.91 -17.14 1.82
N PHE A 28 -5.82 -16.47 1.12
CA PHE A 28 -7.20 -16.94 0.98
C PHE A 28 -7.27 -18.33 0.34
N TYR A 29 -6.39 -18.63 -0.62
CA TYR A 29 -6.39 -19.90 -1.34
C TYR A 29 -5.64 -21.03 -0.61
N ASN A 30 -4.61 -20.70 0.19
CA ASN A 30 -3.73 -21.65 0.86
C ASN A 30 -3.76 -21.46 2.39
N GLN A 31 -4.95 -21.57 3.01
CA GLN A 31 -5.12 -21.34 4.45
C GLN A 31 -4.28 -22.28 5.32
N ASP A 32 -3.96 -23.49 4.84
CA ASP A 32 -3.25 -24.52 5.62
C ASP A 32 -1.72 -24.35 5.63
N PHE A 33 -1.14 -23.60 4.68
CA PHE A 33 0.31 -23.54 4.47
C PHE A 33 1.00 -22.39 5.20
N TYR A 34 0.26 -21.37 5.64
CA TYR A 34 0.84 -20.14 6.18
C TYR A 34 0.51 -19.92 7.66
N GLN A 35 1.56 -19.68 8.45
CA GLN A 35 1.42 -19.31 9.85
C GLN A 35 0.85 -17.90 9.97
N LYS A 36 -0.37 -17.78 10.54
CA LYS A 36 -1.12 -16.52 10.69
C LYS A 36 -0.30 -15.36 11.26
N SER A 37 0.59 -15.65 12.23
CA SER A 37 1.45 -14.65 12.87
C SER A 37 2.48 -14.01 11.92
N ILE A 38 3.01 -14.75 10.94
CA ILE A 38 4.00 -14.22 9.99
C ILE A 38 3.31 -13.27 9.02
N ILE A 39 2.12 -13.63 8.55
CA ILE A 39 1.34 -12.79 7.61
C ILE A 39 0.91 -11.49 8.28
N GLU A 40 0.41 -11.53 9.51
CA GLU A 40 0.04 -10.33 10.26
C GLU A 40 1.24 -9.38 10.42
N PHE A 41 2.43 -9.92 10.71
CA PHE A 41 3.65 -9.13 10.80
C PHE A 41 4.05 -8.50 9.46
N VAL A 42 4.00 -9.26 8.37
CA VAL A 42 4.33 -8.77 7.02
C VAL A 42 3.33 -7.70 6.59
N CYS A 43 2.03 -7.94 6.72
CA CYS A 43 1.00 -6.95 6.40
C CYS A 43 1.12 -5.69 7.26
N GLY A 44 1.40 -5.82 8.56
CA GLY A 44 1.65 -4.68 9.45
C GLY A 44 2.86 -3.86 9.01
N SER A 45 3.95 -4.51 8.60
CA SER A 45 5.15 -3.82 8.11
C SER A 45 4.90 -3.07 6.79
N ILE A 46 4.12 -3.66 5.88
CA ILE A 46 3.68 -3.03 4.63
C ILE A 46 2.79 -1.83 4.95
N PHE A 47 1.88 -1.97 5.92
CA PHE A 47 1.00 -0.88 6.33
C PHE A 47 1.79 0.34 6.82
N VAL A 48 2.70 0.14 7.77
CA VAL A 48 3.51 1.22 8.34
C VAL A 48 4.41 1.87 7.28
N SER A 49 5.06 1.06 6.45
CA SER A 49 6.00 1.59 5.46
C SER A 49 5.30 2.33 4.31
N ALA A 50 4.31 1.70 3.66
CA ALA A 50 3.67 2.24 2.47
C ALA A 50 2.60 3.30 2.77
N TYR A 51 1.89 3.20 3.91
CA TYR A 51 0.75 4.09 4.19
C TYR A 51 1.02 5.15 5.26
N LEU A 52 2.05 5.01 6.11
CA LEU A 52 2.44 6.05 7.08
C LEU A 52 3.74 6.76 6.71
N LEU A 53 4.82 5.99 6.48
CA LEU A 53 6.14 6.57 6.23
C LEU A 53 6.24 7.22 4.85
N PHE A 54 5.71 6.57 3.81
CA PHE A 54 5.73 7.11 2.45
C PHE A 54 5.02 8.47 2.32
N PRO A 55 3.75 8.67 2.74
CA PRO A 55 3.10 9.98 2.60
C PRO A 55 3.82 11.08 3.38
N SER A 56 4.38 10.77 4.56
CA SER A 56 5.20 11.71 5.33
C SER A 56 6.44 12.17 4.55
N LEU A 57 7.16 11.24 3.92
CA LEU A 57 8.31 11.55 3.07
C LEU A 57 7.90 12.25 1.77
N PHE A 58 6.73 11.93 1.21
CA PHE A 58 6.19 12.59 0.03
C PHE A 58 5.89 14.06 0.28
N ILE A 59 5.25 14.38 1.42
CA ILE A 59 4.97 15.76 1.84
C ILE A 59 6.29 16.53 1.99
N TYR A 60 7.30 15.93 2.61
CA TYR A 60 8.63 16.55 2.72
C TYR A 60 9.22 16.88 1.34
N GLN A 61 9.16 15.95 0.38
CA GLN A 61 9.64 16.19 -0.98
C GLN A 61 8.82 17.27 -1.72
N LEU A 62 7.51 17.34 -1.49
CA LEU A 62 6.62 18.35 -2.04
C LEU A 62 7.02 19.76 -1.57
N PHE A 63 7.18 19.96 -0.26
CA PHE A 63 7.62 21.24 0.30
C PHE A 63 8.99 21.65 -0.23
N THR A 64 9.93 20.71 -0.29
CA THR A 64 11.28 20.98 -0.78
C THR A 64 11.27 21.37 -2.26
N ARG A 65 10.41 20.74 -3.08
CA ARG A 65 10.23 21.06 -4.49
C ARG A 65 9.61 22.44 -4.70
N ILE A 66 8.56 22.77 -3.94
CA ILE A 66 7.92 24.09 -3.99
C ILE A 66 8.92 25.19 -3.63
N ARG A 67 9.74 24.96 -2.61
CA ARG A 67 10.75 25.93 -2.15
C ARG A 67 11.90 26.12 -3.15
N ASN A 68 12.41 25.05 -3.75
CA ASN A 68 13.66 25.11 -4.52
C ASN A 68 13.47 25.09 -6.06
N ARG A 69 12.25 24.93 -6.57
CA ARG A 69 11.91 24.83 -8.02
C ARG A 69 12.75 23.82 -8.84
N GLU A 70 13.45 22.89 -8.21
CA GLU A 70 14.27 21.92 -8.93
C GLU A 70 13.42 20.85 -9.62
N LYS A 71 13.69 20.62 -10.92
CA LYS A 71 13.21 19.43 -11.65
C LYS A 71 14.00 18.21 -11.16
N THR A 72 13.48 17.52 -10.16
CA THR A 72 14.05 16.27 -9.66
C THR A 72 13.30 15.08 -10.23
N ARG A 73 13.98 14.26 -11.05
CA ARG A 73 13.44 13.00 -11.63
C ARG A 73 12.87 12.05 -10.56
N ASN A 74 13.43 12.10 -9.35
CA ASN A 74 12.98 11.34 -8.18
C ASN A 74 11.55 11.70 -7.75
N PHE A 75 11.14 12.96 -7.93
CA PHE A 75 9.80 13.40 -7.58
C PHE A 75 8.74 12.78 -8.49
N THR A 76 9.04 12.60 -9.79
CA THR A 76 8.12 11.93 -10.72
C THR A 76 7.83 10.51 -10.27
N ILE A 77 8.87 9.76 -9.83
CA ILE A 77 8.70 8.41 -9.30
C ILE A 77 7.88 8.44 -8.01
N SER A 78 8.16 9.37 -7.08
CA SER A 78 7.34 9.52 -5.87
C SER A 78 5.87 9.81 -6.19
N LEU A 79 5.60 10.63 -7.20
CA LEU A 79 4.23 10.96 -7.59
C LEU A 79 3.52 9.73 -8.16
N ILE A 80 4.20 8.93 -8.98
CA ILE A 80 3.66 7.65 -9.47
C ILE A 80 3.39 6.71 -8.28
N THR A 81 4.34 6.54 -7.37
CA THR A 81 4.16 5.70 -6.17
C THR A 81 2.96 6.17 -5.33
N PHE A 82 2.78 7.48 -5.18
CA PHE A 82 1.63 8.06 -4.49
C PHE A 82 0.30 7.69 -5.17
N PHE A 83 0.21 7.83 -6.50
CA PHE A 83 -0.98 7.42 -7.25
C PHE A 83 -1.28 5.92 -7.11
N VAL A 84 -0.25 5.07 -7.13
CA VAL A 84 -0.41 3.62 -6.96
C VAL A 84 -0.92 3.28 -5.56
N ILE A 85 -0.40 3.94 -4.51
CA ILE A 85 -0.92 3.79 -3.14
C ILE A 85 -2.37 4.26 -3.06
N LEU A 86 -2.71 5.37 -3.70
CA LEU A 86 -4.08 5.88 -3.68
C LEU A 86 -5.05 4.91 -4.37
N LEU A 87 -4.61 4.32 -5.49
CA LEU A 87 -5.34 3.26 -6.18
C LEU A 87 -5.46 2.00 -5.31
N SER A 88 -4.42 1.63 -4.55
CA SER A 88 -4.51 0.47 -3.65
C SER A 88 -5.49 0.70 -2.51
N ILE A 89 -5.53 1.91 -1.92
CA ILE A 89 -6.53 2.26 -0.91
C ILE A 89 -7.94 2.12 -1.46
N LEU A 90 -8.21 2.66 -2.65
CA LEU A 90 -9.51 2.53 -3.30
C LEU A 90 -9.88 1.07 -3.57
N PHE A 91 -8.91 0.27 -4.00
CA PHE A 91 -9.09 -1.17 -4.19
C PHE A 91 -9.47 -1.88 -2.89
N TYR A 92 -8.78 -1.59 -1.78
CA TYR A 92 -9.09 -2.18 -0.47
C TYR A 92 -10.46 -1.74 0.06
N ILE A 93 -10.86 -0.48 -0.15
CA ILE A 93 -12.19 0.00 0.21
C ILE A 93 -13.27 -0.76 -0.59
N GLY A 94 -13.05 -0.94 -1.90
CA GLY A 94 -13.94 -1.72 -2.75
C GLY A 94 -14.07 -3.17 -2.30
N LEU A 95 -12.95 -3.83 -1.98
CA LEU A 95 -12.96 -5.19 -1.42
C LEU A 95 -13.74 -5.26 -0.11
N TYR A 96 -13.54 -4.30 0.79
CA TYR A 96 -14.26 -4.26 2.06
C TYR A 96 -15.77 -4.14 1.84
N TRP A 97 -16.21 -3.27 0.95
CA TRP A 97 -17.63 -3.12 0.59
C TRP A 97 -18.23 -4.41 0.00
N ILE A 98 -17.53 -5.06 -0.93
CA ILE A 98 -18.01 -6.31 -1.55
C ILE A 98 -18.17 -7.41 -0.49
N ILE A 99 -17.21 -7.53 0.43
CA ILE A 99 -17.27 -8.51 1.51
C ILE A 99 -18.42 -8.19 2.48
N ASP A 100 -18.58 -6.93 2.87
CA ASP A 100 -19.65 -6.49 3.77
C ASP A 100 -21.05 -6.76 3.17
N GLU A 101 -21.23 -6.46 1.89
CA GLU A 101 -22.46 -6.73 1.15
C GLU A 101 -22.72 -8.24 1.03
N ALA A 102 -21.69 -9.04 0.77
CA ALA A 102 -21.81 -10.49 0.73
C ALA A 102 -22.23 -11.08 2.09
N VAL A 103 -21.61 -10.64 3.19
CA VAL A 103 -21.94 -11.09 4.55
C VAL A 103 -23.36 -10.71 4.92
N THR A 104 -23.76 -9.47 4.62
CA THR A 104 -25.11 -8.97 4.93
C THR A 104 -26.19 -9.73 4.16
N ASN A 105 -25.95 -10.06 2.89
CA ASN A 105 -26.88 -10.83 2.07
C ASN A 105 -27.00 -12.29 2.52
N VAL A 106 -25.93 -12.92 3.02
CA VAL A 106 -25.99 -14.26 3.62
C VAL A 106 -26.87 -14.24 4.87
N TYR A 107 -26.62 -13.32 5.80
CA TYR A 107 -27.43 -13.20 7.03
C TYR A 107 -28.92 -12.92 6.76
N ARG A 108 -29.23 -12.21 5.67
CA ARG A 108 -30.61 -11.90 5.28
C ARG A 108 -31.36 -13.10 4.66
N ASN A 109 -30.64 -14.05 4.05
CA ASN A 109 -31.23 -15.25 3.44
C ASN A 109 -31.44 -16.40 4.44
N ASP A 110 -30.81 -16.33 5.61
CA ASP A 110 -30.93 -17.32 6.68
C ASP A 110 -32.02 -16.98 7.74
N THR A 111 -32.75 -15.87 7.56
CA THR A 111 -33.92 -15.45 8.38
C THR A 111 -35.20 -15.44 7.57
#